data_AF-A0A329LYU1-F1
#
_entry.id   AF-A0A329LYU1-F1
#
_cell.length_a   1.000
_cell.length_b   1.000
_cell.length_c   1.000
_cell.angle_alpha   90.00
_cell.angle_beta   90.00
_cell.angle_gamma   90.00
#
_symmetry.space_group_name_H-M   'P 1'
#
loop_
_entity.id
_entity.type
_entity.pdbx_description
1 polymer ?
#
loop_
_entity_poly.entity_id
_entity_poly.type
_entity_poly.pdbx_seq_one_letter_code
_entity_poly.pdbx_strand_id
1 'polypeptide(L)'
;MPMEEEVLPLLKLGFGVVMTVAFLAVIGLWFIHKKTAFAWITAHLVLFTLSAAGFLSLLAPGRSQDGMASENNSLYIAGYGILWAVSILCLLIGLMVFATDRRRYS
;
A
#
# COMPACT_ATOMS: atom_id res chain seq x y z
N MET A 1 16.14 19.39 -5.86
CA MET A 1 16.31 20.56 -4.96
C MET A 1 16.64 20.02 -3.56
N PRO A 2 17.51 20.65 -2.76
CA PRO A 2 18.01 20.07 -1.50
C PRO A 2 16.89 19.74 -0.49
N MET A 3 15.79 20.50 -0.49
CA MET A 3 14.62 20.22 0.36
C MET A 3 13.93 18.88 0.00
N GLU A 4 13.87 18.49 -1.28
CA GLU A 4 13.22 17.24 -1.71
C GLU A 4 14.04 16.01 -1.31
N GLU A 5 15.37 16.14 -1.23
CA GLU A 5 16.27 15.08 -0.79
C GLU A 5 16.10 14.72 0.69
N GLU A 6 15.76 15.68 1.55
CA GLU A 6 15.56 15.44 2.99
C GLU A 6 14.15 14.94 3.31
N VAL A 7 13.14 15.37 2.57
CA VAL A 7 11.73 15.01 2.83
C VAL A 7 11.43 13.56 2.45
N LEU A 8 12.03 13.04 1.37
CA LEU A 8 11.74 11.68 0.89
C LEU A 8 12.18 10.57 1.85
N PRO A 9 13.38 10.61 2.47
CA PRO A 9 13.77 9.66 3.51
C PRO A 9 12.83 9.70 4.72
N LEU A 10 12.45 10.89 5.19
CA LEU A 10 11.50 11.07 6.28
C LEU A 10 10.13 10.47 5.94
N LEU A 11 9.64 10.70 4.72
CA LEU A 11 8.38 10.16 4.23
C LEU A 11 8.42 8.63 4.13
N LYS A 12 9.51 8.06 3.58
CA LYS A 12 9.71 6.60 3.51
C LYS A 12 9.74 5.97 4.90
N LEU A 13 10.42 6.62 5.85
CA LEU A 13 10.50 6.15 7.23
C LEU A 13 9.13 6.19 7.92
N GLY A 14 8.43 7.32 7.84
CA GLY A 14 7.09 7.48 8.41
C GLY A 14 6.10 6.48 7.83
N PHE A 15 6.12 6.31 6.49
CA PHE A 15 5.33 5.30 5.81
C PHE A 15 5.65 3.89 6.31
N GLY A 16 6.94 3.54 6.41
CA GLY A 16 7.39 2.25 6.91
C GLY A 16 6.86 1.95 8.31
N VAL A 17 7.00 2.89 9.25
CA VAL A 17 6.51 2.75 10.63
C VAL A 17 5.00 2.52 10.67
N VAL A 18 4.23 3.36 9.97
CA VAL A 18 2.76 3.23 9.94
C VAL A 18 2.34 1.89 9.36
N MET A 19 2.96 1.48 8.25
CA MET A 19 2.64 0.20 7.63
C MET A 19 3.01 -0.99 8.51
N THR A 20 4.17 -0.96 9.18
CA THR A 20 4.55 -2.02 10.12
C THR A 20 3.54 -2.14 11.26
N VAL A 21 3.12 -1.03 11.86
CA VAL A 21 2.10 -1.04 12.93
C VAL A 21 0.77 -1.58 12.41
N ALA A 22 0.33 -1.16 11.22
CA ALA A 22 -0.89 -1.66 10.58
C ALA A 22 -0.82 -3.17 10.32
N PHE A 23 0.31 -3.68 9.83
CA PHE A 23 0.54 -5.11 9.63
C PHE A 23 0.43 -5.89 10.94
N LEU A 24 1.11 -5.44 11.99
CA LEU A 24 1.08 -6.10 13.29
C LEU A 24 -0.34 -6.14 13.87
N ALA A 25 -1.10 -5.04 13.75
CA ALA A 25 -2.48 -4.98 14.20
C ALA A 25 -3.39 -5.97 13.46
N VAL A 26 -3.32 -6.00 12.12
CA VAL A 26 -4.16 -6.89 11.30
C VAL A 26 -3.78 -8.36 11.49
N ILE A 27 -2.49 -8.67 11.53
CA ILE A 27 -1.99 -10.02 11.80
C ILE A 27 -2.41 -10.47 13.21
N GLY A 28 -2.30 -9.59 14.21
CA GLY A 28 -2.76 -9.86 15.57
C GLY A 28 -4.26 -10.19 15.62
N LEU A 29 -5.09 -9.37 14.96
CA LEU A 29 -6.53 -9.65 14.85
C LEU A 29 -6.82 -10.95 14.09
N TRP A 30 -6.03 -11.27 13.07
CA TRP A 30 -6.17 -12.51 12.32
C TRP A 30 -5.90 -13.72 13.21
N PHE A 31 -4.85 -13.71 14.03
CA PHE A 31 -4.57 -14.82 14.94
C PHE A 31 -5.67 -15.03 15.98
N ILE A 32 -6.29 -13.95 16.46
CA ILE A 32 -7.36 -14.00 17.47
C ILE A 32 -8.66 -14.54 16.86
N HIS A 33 -9.09 -13.99 15.72
CA HIS A 33 -10.42 -14.28 15.17
C HIS A 33 -10.42 -15.35 14.08
N LYS A 34 -9.28 -15.64 13.46
CA LYS A 34 -9.09 -16.60 12.35
C LYS A 34 -10.08 -16.44 11.19
N LYS A 35 -10.62 -15.22 11.00
CA LYS A 35 -11.58 -14.92 9.94
C LYS A 35 -10.86 -14.66 8.61
N THR A 36 -11.44 -15.16 7.52
CA THR A 36 -10.95 -14.95 6.15
C THR A 36 -10.94 -13.47 5.74
N ALA A 37 -11.77 -12.63 6.37
CA ALA A 37 -11.74 -11.19 6.19
C ALA A 37 -10.34 -10.58 6.44
N PHE A 38 -9.63 -11.06 7.47
CA PHE A 38 -8.31 -10.54 7.80
C PHE A 38 -7.25 -10.94 6.78
N ALA A 39 -7.41 -12.07 6.08
CA ALA A 39 -6.53 -12.45 4.98
C ALA A 39 -6.67 -11.46 3.81
N TRP A 40 -7.89 -11.05 3.45
CA TRP A 40 -8.15 -10.02 2.45
C TRP A 40 -7.59 -8.65 2.86
N ILE A 41 -7.77 -8.24 4.12
CA ILE A 41 -7.19 -6.99 4.62
C ILE A 41 -5.65 -7.04 4.62
N THR A 42 -5.05 -8.19 4.94
CA THR A 42 -3.59 -8.37 4.87
C THR A 42 -3.09 -8.27 3.43
N ALA A 43 -3.78 -8.89 2.48
CA ALA A 43 -3.45 -8.80 1.06
C ALA A 43 -3.57 -7.35 0.54
N HIS A 44 -4.59 -6.59 0.98
CA HIS A 44 -4.66 -5.15 0.73
C HIS A 44 -3.41 -4.42 1.22
N LEU A 45 -3.00 -4.63 2.48
CA LEU A 45 -1.82 -3.96 3.05
C LEU A 45 -0.54 -4.28 2.27
N VAL A 46 -0.35 -5.52 1.84
CA VAL A 46 0.80 -5.94 1.02
C VAL A 46 0.82 -5.19 -0.31
N LEU A 47 -0.30 -5.25 -1.05
CA LEU A 47 -0.41 -4.60 -2.36
C LEU A 47 -0.30 -3.08 -2.27
N PHE A 48 -0.88 -2.49 -1.21
CA PHE A 48 -0.79 -1.06 -0.94
C PHE A 48 0.65 -0.65 -0.66
N THR A 49 1.37 -1.42 0.16
CA THR A 49 2.80 -1.18 0.48
C THR A 49 3.65 -1.23 -0.78
N LEU A 50 3.45 -2.24 -1.64
CA LEU A 50 4.17 -2.37 -2.91
C LEU A 50 3.91 -1.19 -3.86
N SER A 51 2.65 -0.80 -4.02
CA SER A 51 2.27 0.34 -4.85
C SER A 51 2.87 1.64 -4.31
N ALA A 52 2.69 1.93 -3.02
CA ALA A 52 3.18 3.14 -2.39
C ALA A 52 4.71 3.22 -2.38
N ALA A 53 5.42 2.11 -2.12
CA ALA A 53 6.87 2.05 -2.22
C ALA A 53 7.35 2.32 -3.66
N GLY A 54 6.61 1.82 -4.65
CA GLY A 54 6.81 2.14 -6.06
C GLY A 54 6.71 3.64 -6.34
N PHE A 55 5.61 4.26 -5.92
CA PHE A 55 5.40 5.71 -6.02
C PHE A 55 6.53 6.51 -5.34
N LEU A 56 6.89 6.17 -4.10
CA LEU A 56 7.98 6.81 -3.36
C LEU A 56 9.36 6.64 -4.02
N SER A 57 9.54 5.59 -4.82
CA SER A 57 10.77 5.35 -5.58
C SER A 57 10.83 6.14 -6.88
N LEU A 58 9.69 6.55 -7.44
CA LEU A 58 9.63 7.45 -8.60
C LEU A 58 9.86 8.91 -8.24
N LEU A 59 9.54 9.28 -6.99
CA LEU A 59 9.80 10.61 -6.45
C LEU A 59 11.29 10.86 -6.14
N ALA A 60 12.13 9.82 -6.09
CA ALA A 60 13.54 9.95 -5.74
C ALA A 60 14.31 10.79 -6.79
N PRO A 61 15.03 11.85 -6.37
CA PRO A 61 15.85 12.66 -7.27
C PRO A 61 16.98 11.83 -7.88
N GLY A 62 17.26 12.05 -9.18
CA GLY A 62 18.38 11.39 -9.90
C GLY A 62 17.98 10.36 -10.96
N ARG A 63 16.69 10.10 -11.18
CA ARG A 63 16.24 9.19 -12.25
C ARG A 63 16.29 9.79 -13.67
N SER A 64 16.63 11.08 -13.79
CA SER A 64 16.51 11.87 -15.01
C SER A 64 17.87 12.32 -15.55
N GLN A 65 18.57 11.43 -16.26
CA GLN A 65 19.60 11.82 -17.22
C GLN A 65 19.20 11.51 -18.68
N ASP A 66 18.08 10.83 -18.90
CA ASP A 66 17.59 10.47 -20.25
C ASP A 66 16.40 11.34 -20.68
N GLY A 67 16.39 11.73 -21.96
CA GLY A 67 15.34 12.57 -22.58
C GLY A 67 13.92 11.97 -22.57
N MET A 68 13.79 10.68 -22.26
CA MET A 68 12.50 9.96 -22.12
C MET A 68 12.09 9.69 -20.66
N ALA A 69 12.77 10.26 -19.66
CA ALA A 69 12.51 9.98 -18.25
C ALA A 69 11.04 10.25 -17.82
N SER A 70 10.38 11.25 -18.44
CA SER A 70 8.99 11.60 -18.12
C SER A 70 7.97 10.58 -18.63
N GLU A 71 8.17 10.00 -19.82
CA GLU A 71 7.28 8.96 -20.36
C GLU A 71 7.37 7.68 -19.53
N ASN A 72 8.59 7.25 -19.21
CA ASN A 72 8.80 6.03 -18.45
C ASN A 72 8.26 6.17 -17.01
N ASN A 73 8.44 7.33 -16.38
CA ASN A 73 7.83 7.60 -15.08
C ASN A 73 6.29 7.56 -15.14
N SER A 74 5.68 8.12 -16.19
CA SER A 74 4.22 8.11 -16.36
C SER A 74 3.67 6.68 -16.48
N LEU A 75 4.38 5.81 -17.21
CA LEU A 75 4.04 4.38 -17.32
C LEU A 75 4.13 3.66 -15.97
N TYR A 76 5.18 3.88 -15.19
CA TYR A 76 5.30 3.28 -13.85
C TYR A 76 4.24 3.81 -12.89
N ILE A 77 3.93 5.12 -12.92
CA ILE A 77 2.85 5.73 -12.14
C ILE A 77 1.51 5.04 -12.47
N ALA A 78 1.21 4.85 -13.75
CA ALA A 78 -0.01 4.16 -14.16
C ALA A 78 -0.05 2.71 -13.64
N GLY A 79 1.08 1.98 -13.73
CA GLY A 79 1.20 0.62 -13.20
C GLY A 79 0.99 0.55 -11.69
N TYR A 80 1.64 1.42 -10.91
CA TYR A 80 1.45 1.48 -9.46
C TYR A 80 0.03 1.94 -9.09
N GLY A 81 -0.59 2.82 -9.88
CA GLY A 81 -1.98 3.22 -9.72
C GLY A 81 -2.96 2.06 -9.93
N ILE A 82 -2.75 1.21 -10.92
CA ILE A 82 -3.54 -0.01 -11.12
C ILE A 82 -3.35 -0.97 -9.94
N LEU A 83 -2.11 -1.16 -9.49
CA LEU A 83 -1.82 -2.02 -8.34
C LEU A 83 -2.51 -1.50 -7.07
N TRP A 84 -2.57 -0.18 -6.89
CA TRP A 84 -3.33 0.47 -5.83
C TRP A 84 -4.83 0.21 -5.96
N ALA A 85 -5.40 0.33 -7.16
CA ALA A 85 -6.81 0.03 -7.38
C ALA A 85 -7.17 -1.44 -7.03
N VAL A 86 -6.32 -2.40 -7.41
CA VAL A 86 -6.47 -3.81 -7.03
C VAL A 86 -6.39 -3.98 -5.51
N SER A 87 -5.49 -3.25 -4.85
CA SER A 87 -5.41 -3.22 -3.39
C SER A 87 -6.71 -2.74 -2.75
N ILE A 88 -7.36 -1.70 -3.29
CA ILE A 88 -8.67 -1.22 -2.79
C ILE A 88 -9.76 -2.28 -2.96
N LEU A 89 -9.80 -2.98 -4.10
CA LEU A 89 -10.77 -4.07 -4.30
C LEU A 89 -10.61 -5.16 -3.23
N CYS A 90 -9.36 -5.51 -2.90
CA CYS A 90 -9.03 -6.46 -1.85
C CYS A 90 -9.57 -6.01 -0.48
N LEU A 91 -9.41 -4.72 -0.15
CA LEU A 91 -9.95 -4.13 1.08
C LEU A 91 -11.48 -4.20 1.14
N LEU A 92 -12.15 -3.85 0.04
CA LEU A 92 -13.61 -3.88 -0.05
C LEU A 92 -14.15 -5.30 0.15
N ILE A 93 -13.51 -6.30 -0.47
CA ILE A 93 -13.87 -7.72 -0.26
C ILE A 93 -13.68 -8.11 1.21
N GLY A 94 -12.55 -7.76 1.82
CA GLY A 94 -12.31 -8.02 3.24
C GLY A 94 -13.38 -7.42 4.16
N LEU A 95 -13.79 -6.18 3.89
CA LEU A 95 -14.83 -5.50 4.66
C LEU A 95 -16.21 -6.13 4.45
N MET A 96 -16.57 -6.51 3.21
CA MET A 96 -17.83 -7.20 2.93
C MET A 96 -17.90 -8.57 3.63
N VAL A 97 -16.82 -9.34 3.59
CA VAL A 97 -16.73 -10.63 4.30
C VAL A 97 -16.87 -10.42 5.81
N PHE A 98 -16.18 -9.44 6.37
CA PHE A 98 -16.29 -9.10 7.79
C PHE A 98 -17.72 -8.70 8.19
N ALA A 99 -18.35 -7.83 7.41
CA ALA A 99 -19.70 -7.35 7.68
C ALA A 99 -20.75 -8.47 7.58
N THR A 100 -20.58 -9.39 6.62
CA THR A 100 -21.47 -10.55 6.44
C THR A 100 -21.34 -11.54 7.60
N ASP A 101 -20.11 -11.79 8.06
CA ASP A 101 -19.85 -12.67 9.19
C ASP A 101 -20.50 -12.12 10.47
N ARG A 102 -20.43 -10.81 10.70
CA ARG A 102 -21.10 -10.17 11.86
C ARG A 102 -22.63 -10.34 11.85
N ARG A 103 -23.28 -10.24 10.69
CA ARG A 103 -24.75 -10.40 10.57
C ARG A 103 -25.24 -11.82 10.80
N ARG A 104 -24.39 -12.84 10.64
CA ARG A 104 -24.76 -14.24 10.91
C ARG A 104 -24.90 -14.55 12.41
N TYR A 105 -24.37 -13.68 13.28
CA TYR A 105 -24.36 -13.86 14.73
C TYR A 105 -25.19 -12.82 15.51
N SER A 106 -25.96 -11.96 14.83
CA SER A 106 -26.94 -11.05 15.45
C SER A 106 -28.36 -11.53 15.23
#